data_AF-A0A9D3U741-F1
#
_entry.id   AF-A0A9D3U741-F1
#
_cell.length_a   1.000
_cell.length_b   1.000
_cell.length_c   1.000
_cell.angle_alpha   90.00
_cell.angle_beta   90.00
_cell.angle_gamma   90.00
#
_symmetry.space_group_name_H-M   'P 1'
#
loop_
_entity.id
_entity.type
_entity.pdbx_description
1 polymer ?
#
loop_
_entity_poly.entity_id
_entity_poly.type
_entity_poly.pdbx_seq_one_letter_code
_entity_poly.pdbx_strand_id
1 'polypeptide(L)'
;MSASQTLGGPSRCGRVLGPSLDKIIKNAAWRKHSHVVSSCKSTLEKLDTLSDTGLSDPKSTMLGISSSDADFVLNPILLALDSNYAKVAEPALECTFKLFSLGIVRGKIDSNKSNPTLYKIVESVCKVGGIGEEPVELAVLRVLLSAVRCPCVLIRGDCLLLVVKTCYNVYLGSLSGTIQACAKSVLAQIMLIVFTRAEEDSMDVSIKAVSVNELLEFTDKNLNEGSLLYNCQNFVSEVMNASEGVPDLKLSQPITVHDLRNGESKLSKGGQNKEVEEEEMKEGAE
;
A
#
# COMPACT_ATOMS: atom_id res chain seq x y z
N MET A 1 30.23 -5.84 -25.22
CA MET A 1 28.82 -6.23 -24.98
C MET A 1 28.20 -5.13 -24.14
N SER A 2 27.42 -4.25 -24.77
CA SER A 2 26.75 -3.16 -24.06
C SER A 2 25.63 -3.76 -23.23
N ALA A 3 25.78 -3.78 -21.91
CA ALA A 3 24.67 -4.09 -21.02
C ALA A 3 23.54 -3.12 -21.36
N SER A 4 22.36 -3.66 -21.71
CA SER A 4 21.16 -2.85 -21.94
C SER A 4 20.97 -1.99 -20.69
N GLN A 5 21.19 -0.68 -20.79
CA GLN A 5 20.94 0.22 -19.67
C GLN A 5 19.45 0.12 -19.36
N THR A 6 19.11 -0.53 -18.24
CA THR A 6 17.75 -0.53 -17.74
C THR A 6 17.42 0.89 -17.37
N LEU A 7 16.40 1.47 -18.01
CA LEU A 7 15.91 2.80 -17.71
C LEU A 7 15.67 2.94 -16.19
N GLY A 8 16.20 4.01 -15.58
CA GLY A 8 16.12 4.24 -14.13
C GLY A 8 17.37 3.85 -13.33
N GLY A 9 18.53 3.70 -13.96
CA GLY A 9 19.79 3.48 -13.25
C GLY A 9 19.97 2.13 -12.55
N PRO A 10 21.02 2.02 -11.70
CA PRO A 10 21.44 0.74 -11.09
C PRO A 10 20.68 0.37 -9.82
N SER A 11 19.88 1.26 -9.23
CA SER A 11 19.17 1.02 -7.98
C SER A 11 17.98 0.05 -8.14
N ARG A 12 17.60 -0.67 -7.07
CA ARG A 12 16.40 -1.54 -7.07
C ARG A 12 15.12 -0.76 -7.38
N CYS A 13 14.94 0.40 -6.75
CA CYS A 13 13.78 1.26 -6.99
C CYS A 13 13.77 1.77 -8.44
N GLY A 14 14.94 2.13 -8.97
CA GLY A 14 15.14 2.58 -10.34
C GLY A 14 14.70 1.56 -11.39
N ARG A 15 15.10 0.29 -11.22
CA ARG A 15 14.68 -0.81 -12.11
C ARG A 15 13.17 -1.03 -12.16
N VAL A 16 12.45 -0.67 -11.10
CA VAL A 16 10.98 -0.80 -11.05
C VAL A 16 10.29 0.46 -11.56
N LEU A 17 10.75 1.63 -11.14
CA LEU A 17 10.16 2.91 -11.50
C LEU A 17 10.44 3.27 -12.95
N GLY A 18 11.67 3.12 -13.44
CA GLY A 18 12.11 3.64 -14.72
C GLY A 18 11.23 3.19 -15.90
N PRO A 19 11.04 1.88 -16.14
CA PRO A 19 10.18 1.40 -17.22
C PRO A 19 8.72 1.87 -17.08
N SER A 20 8.20 1.98 -15.86
CA SER A 20 6.85 2.46 -15.61
C SER A 20 6.70 3.95 -15.88
N LEU A 21 7.69 4.77 -15.51
CA LEU A 21 7.72 6.21 -15.79
C LEU A 21 7.76 6.50 -17.29
N ASP A 22 8.54 5.74 -18.06
CA ASP A 22 8.52 5.84 -19.53
C ASP A 22 7.18 5.41 -20.13
N LYS A 23 6.57 4.34 -19.60
CA LYS A 23 5.22 3.94 -20.02
C LYS A 23 4.17 5.03 -19.70
N ILE A 24 4.28 5.70 -18.55
CA ILE A 24 3.44 6.86 -18.20
C ILE A 24 3.63 8.00 -19.21
N ILE A 25 4.89 8.37 -19.50
CA ILE A 25 5.21 9.43 -20.47
C ILE A 25 4.60 9.14 -21.85
N LYS A 26 4.72 7.89 -22.32
CA LYS A 26 4.19 7.47 -23.64
C LYS A 26 2.68 7.49 -23.72
N ASN A 27 1.98 7.28 -22.61
CA ASN A 27 0.50 7.30 -22.55
C ASN A 27 -0.08 8.66 -22.17
N ALA A 28 0.76 9.59 -21.69
CA ALA A 28 0.35 10.92 -21.30
C ALA A 28 -0.04 11.78 -22.50
N ALA A 29 -1.21 12.42 -22.44
CA ALA A 29 -1.61 13.42 -23.40
C ALA A 29 -0.83 14.73 -23.16
N TRP A 30 0.08 15.08 -24.08
CA TRP A 30 1.02 16.21 -23.96
C TRP A 30 0.41 17.52 -23.41
N ARG A 31 -0.79 17.89 -23.89
CA ARG A 31 -1.46 19.14 -23.49
C ARG A 31 -2.11 19.10 -22.11
N LYS A 32 -2.54 17.92 -21.64
CA LYS A 32 -3.27 17.76 -20.37
C LYS A 32 -2.35 17.35 -19.22
N HIS A 33 -1.32 16.57 -19.51
CA HIS A 33 -0.48 15.92 -18.51
C HIS A 33 0.99 16.38 -18.60
N SER A 34 1.23 17.63 -19.04
CA SER A 34 2.58 18.19 -19.15
C SER A 34 3.35 18.15 -17.83
N HIS A 35 2.67 18.42 -16.71
CA HIS A 35 3.24 18.33 -15.38
C HIS A 35 3.66 16.89 -15.01
N VAL A 36 2.81 15.88 -15.29
CA VAL A 36 3.13 14.46 -15.10
C VAL A 36 4.36 14.08 -15.91
N VAL A 37 4.39 14.43 -17.20
CA VAL A 37 5.51 14.14 -18.09
C VAL A 37 6.81 14.79 -17.60
N SER A 38 6.76 16.06 -17.19
CA SER A 38 7.93 16.76 -16.65
C SER A 38 8.46 16.12 -15.36
N SER A 39 7.56 15.71 -14.47
CA SER A 39 7.89 15.02 -13.21
C SER A 39 8.54 13.66 -13.47
N CYS A 40 7.98 12.86 -14.39
CA CYS A 40 8.55 11.57 -14.79
C CYS A 40 9.96 11.73 -15.38
N LYS A 41 10.18 12.70 -16.28
CA LYS A 41 11.51 12.94 -16.89
C LYS A 41 12.56 13.35 -15.85
N SER A 42 12.22 14.33 -15.00
CA SER A 42 13.11 14.76 -13.92
C SER A 42 13.43 13.63 -12.94
N THR A 43 12.44 12.76 -12.67
CA THR A 43 12.65 11.57 -11.83
C THR A 43 13.56 10.54 -12.49
N LEU A 44 13.44 10.31 -13.80
CA LEU A 44 14.33 9.41 -14.53
C LEU A 44 15.79 9.87 -14.46
N GLU A 45 16.03 11.16 -14.69
CA GLU A 45 17.37 11.76 -14.56
C GLU A 45 17.94 11.58 -13.15
N LYS A 46 17.11 11.77 -12.13
CA LYS A 46 17.51 11.55 -10.73
C LYS A 46 17.83 10.07 -10.46
N LEU A 47 16.98 9.15 -10.92
CA LEU A 47 17.15 7.70 -10.73
C LEU A 47 18.46 7.17 -11.33
N ASP A 48 18.92 7.73 -12.45
CA ASP A 48 20.19 7.36 -13.07
C ASP A 48 21.42 7.71 -12.19
N THR A 49 21.28 8.69 -11.29
CA THR A 49 22.32 9.08 -10.33
C THR A 49 22.23 8.33 -8.99
N LEU A 50 21.10 7.69 -8.71
CA LEU A 50 20.86 7.01 -7.44
C LEU A 50 21.47 5.61 -7.43
N SER A 51 22.21 5.31 -6.36
CA SER A 51 22.78 4.00 -6.09
C SER A 51 22.09 3.37 -4.89
N ASP A 52 22.02 2.04 -4.86
CA ASP A 52 21.42 1.29 -3.76
C ASP A 52 22.31 1.38 -2.52
N THR A 53 21.86 2.15 -1.54
CA THR A 53 22.60 2.32 -0.29
C THR A 53 22.31 1.11 0.60
N GLY A 54 23.32 0.31 0.93
CA GLY A 54 23.15 -0.89 1.77
C GLY A 54 22.69 -0.58 3.20
N LEU A 55 22.81 0.67 3.65
CA LEU A 55 22.27 1.16 4.92
C LEU A 55 20.87 1.74 4.68
N SER A 56 19.85 1.02 5.16
CA SER A 56 18.46 1.50 5.09
C SER A 56 18.26 2.64 6.09
N ASP A 57 17.97 3.85 5.59
CA ASP A 57 17.47 4.94 6.43
C ASP A 57 16.12 4.50 7.04
N PRO A 58 16.01 4.39 8.38
CA PRO A 58 14.79 3.91 9.03
C PRO A 58 13.59 4.83 8.83
N LYS A 59 13.80 6.08 8.42
CA LYS A 59 12.72 7.03 8.11
C LYS A 59 12.33 7.00 6.63
N SER A 60 13.11 6.35 5.78
CA SER A 60 12.82 6.29 4.35
C SER A 60 11.67 5.34 4.07
N THR A 61 10.72 5.80 3.27
CA THR A 61 9.60 4.99 2.76
C THR A 61 10.02 4.03 1.65
N MET A 62 11.27 4.13 1.18
CA MET A 62 11.81 3.30 0.13
C MET A 62 13.16 2.69 0.50
N LEU A 63 13.33 1.42 0.18
CA LEU A 63 14.56 0.68 0.37
C LEU A 63 15.70 1.25 -0.47
N GLY A 64 16.84 1.50 0.17
CA GLY A 64 18.11 1.79 -0.48
C GLY A 64 18.33 3.25 -0.88
N ILE A 65 17.39 4.15 -0.58
CA ILE A 65 17.50 5.59 -0.87
C ILE A 65 17.05 6.43 0.33
N SER A 66 17.46 7.70 0.36
CA SER A 66 17.10 8.64 1.43
C SER A 66 15.60 8.97 1.43
N SER A 67 15.05 9.40 2.58
CA SER A 67 13.65 9.85 2.66
C SER A 67 13.31 10.98 1.66
N SER A 68 14.22 11.94 1.44
CA SER A 68 14.00 13.02 0.46
C SER A 68 13.97 12.51 -0.98
N ASP A 69 14.83 11.54 -1.30
CA ASP A 69 14.83 10.93 -2.63
C ASP A 69 13.58 10.06 -2.83
N ALA A 70 13.13 9.35 -1.79
CA ALA A 70 11.92 8.52 -1.82
C ALA A 70 10.67 9.34 -2.18
N ASP A 71 10.44 10.45 -1.47
CA ASP A 71 9.31 11.33 -1.76
C ASP A 71 9.37 11.92 -3.19
N PHE A 72 10.58 12.29 -3.63
CA PHE A 72 10.80 12.80 -4.97
C PHE A 72 10.48 11.77 -6.05
N VAL A 73 10.97 10.53 -5.92
CA VAL A 73 10.80 9.50 -6.97
C VAL A 73 9.40 8.87 -6.98
N LEU A 74 8.65 8.97 -5.88
CA LEU A 74 7.24 8.53 -5.80
C LEU A 74 6.25 9.58 -6.32
N ASN A 75 6.63 10.86 -6.34
CA ASN A 75 5.75 11.94 -6.76
C ASN A 75 5.12 11.76 -8.17
N PRO A 76 5.85 11.32 -9.22
CA PRO A 76 5.22 11.09 -10.52
C PRO A 76 4.15 9.98 -10.51
N ILE A 77 4.30 8.97 -9.64
CA ILE A 77 3.29 7.91 -9.48
C ILE A 77 2.01 8.50 -8.89
N LEU A 78 2.14 9.34 -7.85
CA LEU A 78 1.00 10.03 -7.26
C LEU A 78 0.28 10.92 -8.29
N LEU A 79 1.02 11.73 -9.04
CA LEU A 79 0.46 12.59 -10.10
C LEU A 79 -0.24 11.78 -11.20
N ALA A 80 0.29 10.62 -11.57
CA ALA A 80 -0.30 9.75 -12.57
C ALA A 80 -1.60 9.07 -12.08
N LEU A 81 -1.67 8.69 -10.81
CA LEU A 81 -2.89 8.17 -10.20
C LEU A 81 -3.97 9.28 -10.09
N ASP A 82 -3.57 10.50 -9.71
CA ASP A 82 -4.49 11.64 -9.57
C ASP A 82 -4.95 12.23 -10.91
N SER A 83 -4.39 11.80 -12.05
CA SER A 83 -4.73 12.35 -13.36
C SER A 83 -6.15 12.00 -13.81
N ASN A 84 -6.83 11.08 -13.13
CA ASN A 84 -8.15 10.55 -13.49
C ASN A 84 -8.25 10.14 -14.97
N TYR A 85 -7.18 9.53 -15.51
CA TYR A 85 -7.09 9.13 -16.90
C TYR A 85 -6.50 7.72 -16.99
N ALA A 86 -7.33 6.74 -17.35
CA ALA A 86 -7.01 5.31 -17.28
C ALA A 86 -5.65 4.97 -17.91
N LYS A 87 -5.35 5.47 -19.11
CA LYS A 87 -4.08 5.17 -19.81
C LYS A 87 -2.82 5.62 -19.07
N VAL A 88 -2.92 6.62 -18.19
CA VAL A 88 -1.83 7.11 -17.34
C VAL A 88 -1.88 6.46 -15.96
N ALA A 89 -3.08 6.21 -15.43
CA ALA A 89 -3.27 5.58 -14.13
C ALA A 89 -2.89 4.08 -14.14
N GLU A 90 -3.20 3.33 -15.19
CA GLU A 90 -2.87 1.90 -15.32
C GLU A 90 -1.36 1.59 -15.16
N PRO A 91 -0.43 2.24 -15.90
CA PRO A 91 0.99 1.99 -15.67
C PRO A 91 1.47 2.45 -14.29
N ALA A 92 0.81 3.42 -13.66
CA ALA A 92 1.09 3.82 -12.29
C ALA A 92 0.60 2.78 -11.26
N LEU A 93 -0.58 2.20 -11.45
CA LEU A 93 -1.09 1.08 -10.65
C LEU A 93 -0.18 -0.14 -10.76
N GLU A 94 0.24 -0.50 -11.98
CA GLU A 94 1.19 -1.61 -12.19
C GLU A 94 2.53 -1.36 -11.50
N CYS A 95 3.04 -0.13 -11.54
CA CYS A 95 4.25 0.24 -10.80
C CYS A 95 4.06 0.09 -9.29
N THR A 96 2.94 0.62 -8.78
CA THR A 96 2.59 0.57 -7.35
C THR A 96 2.46 -0.86 -6.85
N PHE A 97 1.82 -1.73 -7.65
CA PHE A 97 1.76 -3.17 -7.37
C PHE A 97 3.15 -3.78 -7.21
N LYS A 98 4.09 -3.50 -8.13
CA LYS A 98 5.46 -4.00 -8.06
C LYS A 98 6.21 -3.47 -6.84
N LEU A 99 6.05 -2.19 -6.52
CA LEU A 99 6.70 -1.56 -5.36
C LEU A 99 6.31 -2.27 -4.05
N PHE A 100 5.01 -2.55 -3.86
CA PHE A 100 4.51 -3.27 -2.68
C PHE A 100 4.92 -4.75 -2.69
N SER A 101 4.71 -5.45 -3.81
CA SER A 101 5.04 -6.87 -3.92
C SER A 101 6.51 -7.13 -3.62
N LEU A 102 7.40 -6.32 -4.19
CA LEU A 102 8.85 -6.44 -4.01
C LEU A 102 9.38 -5.88 -2.68
N GLY A 103 8.53 -5.38 -1.77
CA GLY A 103 8.98 -4.80 -0.51
C GLY A 103 9.93 -3.60 -0.67
N ILE A 104 9.83 -2.90 -1.81
CA ILE A 104 10.63 -1.70 -2.07
C ILE A 104 10.10 -0.55 -1.24
N VAL A 105 8.78 -0.42 -1.11
CA VAL A 105 8.15 0.53 -0.18
C VAL A 105 8.00 -0.09 1.20
N ARG A 106 8.17 0.73 2.23
CA ARG A 106 8.21 0.30 3.63
C ARG A 106 7.61 1.36 4.56
N GLY A 107 7.14 0.92 5.73
CA GLY A 107 6.73 1.80 6.82
C GLY A 107 5.28 1.61 7.27
N LYS A 108 4.86 2.45 8.21
CA LYS A 108 3.52 2.43 8.81
C LYS A 108 2.59 3.43 8.13
N ILE A 109 1.45 2.97 7.65
CA ILE A 109 0.38 3.75 7.03
C ILE A 109 -0.87 3.64 7.91
N ASP A 110 -1.17 4.71 8.64
CA ASP A 110 -2.32 4.75 9.56
C ASP A 110 -3.28 5.87 9.14
N SER A 111 -2.73 7.09 9.08
CA SER A 111 -3.40 8.29 8.62
C SER A 111 -2.44 9.13 7.78
N ASN A 112 -2.93 10.25 7.26
CA ASN A 112 -2.11 11.20 6.50
C ASN A 112 -0.90 11.79 7.28
N LYS A 113 -0.78 11.53 8.59
CA LYS A 113 0.30 12.04 9.44
C LYS A 113 1.51 11.11 9.53
N SER A 114 1.35 9.79 9.40
CA SER A 114 2.43 8.82 9.69
C SER A 114 3.41 8.68 8.52
N ASN A 115 2.88 8.49 7.31
CA ASN A 115 3.62 8.46 6.05
C ASN A 115 2.78 9.17 5.00
N PRO A 116 2.88 10.50 4.89
CA PRO A 116 1.96 11.29 4.06
C PRO A 116 2.01 10.86 2.60
N THR A 117 3.17 10.50 2.07
CA THR A 117 3.35 10.07 0.67
C THR A 117 2.70 8.71 0.41
N LEU A 118 2.99 7.69 1.22
CA LEU A 118 2.41 6.35 1.03
C LEU A 118 0.90 6.34 1.30
N TYR A 119 0.43 7.09 2.31
CA TYR A 119 -1.01 7.26 2.55
C TYR A 119 -1.69 7.88 1.33
N LYS A 120 -1.12 8.95 0.76
CA LYS A 120 -1.66 9.58 -0.46
C LYS A 120 -1.66 8.62 -1.66
N ILE A 121 -0.63 7.79 -1.82
CA ILE A 121 -0.62 6.78 -2.88
C ILE A 121 -1.77 5.81 -2.71
N VAL A 122 -1.97 5.23 -1.52
CA VAL A 122 -3.09 4.30 -1.27
C VAL A 122 -4.43 5.01 -1.46
N GLU A 123 -4.55 6.25 -1.00
CA GLU A 123 -5.75 7.06 -1.18
C GLU A 123 -6.05 7.31 -2.68
N SER A 124 -5.04 7.66 -3.47
CA SER A 124 -5.19 7.87 -4.92
C SER A 124 -5.49 6.57 -5.66
N VAL A 125 -4.88 5.44 -5.28
CA VAL A 125 -5.27 4.10 -5.78
C VAL A 125 -6.75 3.84 -5.52
N CYS A 126 -7.24 4.14 -4.32
CA CYS A 126 -8.66 3.99 -3.98
C CYS A 126 -9.59 4.88 -4.81
N LYS A 127 -9.17 6.11 -5.15
CA LYS A 127 -9.94 7.04 -5.99
C LYS A 127 -10.00 6.60 -7.45
N VAL A 128 -8.89 6.06 -7.98
CA VAL A 128 -8.77 5.59 -9.37
C VAL A 128 -9.78 4.50 -9.70
N GLY A 129 -10.21 3.70 -8.72
CA GLY A 129 -11.29 2.72 -8.90
C GLY A 129 -12.62 3.34 -9.36
N GLY A 130 -12.84 4.65 -9.16
CA GLY A 130 -14.03 5.37 -9.61
C GLY A 130 -14.07 5.71 -11.10
N ILE A 131 -13.04 5.37 -11.89
CA ILE A 131 -13.02 5.61 -13.35
C ILE A 131 -14.08 4.75 -14.08
N GLY A 132 -14.45 3.60 -13.51
CA GLY A 132 -15.47 2.70 -14.09
C GLY A 132 -14.98 1.86 -15.27
N GLU A 133 -13.66 1.73 -15.44
CA GLU A 133 -13.06 0.80 -16.40
C GLU A 133 -12.63 -0.50 -15.70
N GLU A 134 -13.15 -1.64 -16.17
CA GLU A 134 -12.85 -2.98 -15.64
C GLU A 134 -11.35 -3.28 -15.41
N PRO A 135 -10.42 -3.03 -16.36
CA PRO A 135 -8.99 -3.28 -16.13
C PRO A 135 -8.41 -2.42 -14.99
N VAL A 136 -8.94 -1.22 -14.79
CA VAL A 136 -8.55 -0.32 -13.69
C VAL A 136 -9.06 -0.86 -12.35
N GLU A 137 -10.31 -1.33 -12.28
CA GLU A 137 -10.89 -1.94 -11.07
C GLU A 137 -10.06 -3.15 -10.61
N LEU A 138 -9.71 -4.06 -11.53
CA LEU A 138 -8.85 -5.21 -11.23
C LEU A 138 -7.46 -4.78 -10.77
N ALA A 139 -6.85 -3.79 -11.42
CA ALA A 139 -5.55 -3.27 -11.04
C ALA A 139 -5.57 -2.63 -9.65
N VAL A 140 -6.65 -1.92 -9.27
CA VAL A 140 -6.84 -1.37 -7.92
C VAL A 140 -6.90 -2.49 -6.89
N LEU A 141 -7.74 -3.51 -7.10
CA LEU A 141 -7.82 -4.67 -6.20
C LEU A 141 -6.46 -5.36 -6.02
N ARG A 142 -5.69 -5.47 -7.11
CA ARG A 142 -4.35 -6.08 -7.13
C ARG A 142 -3.36 -5.30 -6.27
N VAL A 143 -3.34 -3.97 -6.40
CA VAL A 143 -2.48 -3.07 -5.62
C VAL A 143 -2.87 -3.08 -4.14
N LEU A 144 -4.16 -3.02 -3.83
CA LEU A 144 -4.64 -2.99 -2.45
C LEU A 144 -4.30 -4.29 -1.71
N LEU A 145 -4.50 -5.44 -2.35
CA LEU A 145 -4.11 -6.72 -1.77
C LEU A 145 -2.58 -6.83 -1.61
N SER A 146 -1.78 -6.38 -2.59
CA SER A 146 -0.32 -6.43 -2.45
C SER A 146 0.20 -5.50 -1.35
N ALA A 147 -0.43 -4.33 -1.17
CA ALA A 147 -0.10 -3.38 -0.12
C ALA A 147 -0.36 -3.97 1.27
N VAL A 148 -1.52 -4.61 1.47
CA VAL A 148 -1.84 -5.28 2.75
C VAL A 148 -0.95 -6.51 2.96
N ARG A 149 -0.65 -7.29 1.92
CA ARG A 149 0.20 -8.49 2.03
C ARG A 149 1.65 -8.14 2.36
N CYS A 150 2.19 -7.02 1.91
CA CYS A 150 3.60 -6.65 2.07
C CYS A 150 4.05 -6.70 3.54
N PRO A 151 5.05 -7.52 3.92
CA PRO A 151 5.51 -7.60 5.31
C PRO A 151 6.26 -6.34 5.77
N CYS A 152 6.71 -5.51 4.84
CA CYS A 152 7.42 -4.26 5.14
C CYS A 152 6.49 -3.06 5.35
N VAL A 153 5.18 -3.22 5.12
CA VAL A 153 4.19 -2.14 5.19
C VAL A 153 3.10 -2.51 6.17
N LEU A 154 2.97 -1.72 7.24
CA LEU A 154 1.91 -1.89 8.23
C LEU A 154 0.77 -0.91 7.94
N ILE A 155 -0.37 -1.41 7.44
CA ILE A 155 -1.59 -0.62 7.20
C ILE A 155 -2.55 -0.77 8.39
N ARG A 156 -2.96 0.33 9.01
CA ARG A 156 -3.87 0.36 10.17
C ARG A 156 -4.88 1.52 10.06
N GLY A 157 -5.78 1.60 11.05
CA GLY A 157 -6.67 2.73 11.27
C GLY A 157 -7.52 3.11 10.06
N ASP A 158 -7.59 4.42 9.79
CA ASP A 158 -8.40 4.98 8.71
C ASP A 158 -7.96 4.48 7.33
N CYS A 159 -6.66 4.27 7.13
CA CYS A 159 -6.15 3.74 5.87
C CYS A 159 -6.64 2.30 5.63
N LEU A 160 -6.61 1.43 6.63
CA LEU A 160 -7.11 0.06 6.48
C LEU A 160 -8.62 0.06 6.19
N LEU A 161 -9.38 0.91 6.88
CA LEU A 161 -10.81 1.05 6.64
C LEU A 161 -11.10 1.53 5.21
N LEU A 162 -10.31 2.49 4.70
CA LEU A 162 -10.40 2.96 3.32
C LEU A 162 -10.14 1.83 2.32
N VAL A 163 -9.09 1.04 2.51
CA VAL A 163 -8.77 -0.11 1.65
C VAL A 163 -9.93 -1.11 1.59
N VAL A 164 -10.44 -1.52 2.76
CA VAL A 164 -11.57 -2.46 2.86
C VAL A 164 -12.83 -1.90 2.20
N LYS A 165 -13.14 -0.63 2.49
CA LYS A 165 -14.31 0.05 1.91
C LYS A 165 -14.22 0.13 0.38
N THR A 166 -13.04 0.42 -0.17
CA THR A 166 -12.83 0.45 -1.62
C THR A 166 -13.07 -0.93 -2.24
N CYS A 167 -12.49 -2.00 -1.69
CA CYS A 167 -12.72 -3.35 -2.21
C CYS A 167 -14.20 -3.76 -2.13
N TYR A 168 -14.89 -3.37 -1.05
CA TYR A 168 -16.33 -3.60 -0.89
C TYR A 168 -17.18 -2.81 -1.89
N ASN A 169 -16.81 -1.56 -2.17
CA ASN A 169 -17.49 -0.75 -3.18
C ASN A 169 -17.30 -1.33 -4.59
N VAL A 170 -16.13 -1.86 -4.93
CA VAL A 170 -15.91 -2.55 -6.21
C VAL A 170 -16.76 -3.82 -6.28
N TYR A 171 -16.83 -4.58 -5.18
CA TYR A 171 -17.68 -5.77 -5.10
C TYR A 171 -19.17 -5.46 -5.34
N LEU A 172 -19.72 -4.40 -4.73
CA LEU A 172 -21.12 -4.05 -4.90
C LEU A 172 -21.42 -3.24 -6.18
N GLY A 173 -20.45 -2.46 -6.66
CA GLY A 173 -20.63 -1.48 -7.72
C GLY A 173 -20.27 -1.99 -9.11
N SER A 174 -19.43 -3.02 -9.23
CA SER A 174 -19.02 -3.53 -10.54
C SER A 174 -20.15 -4.30 -11.21
N LEU A 175 -20.28 -4.14 -12.53
CA LEU A 175 -21.27 -4.88 -13.33
C LEU A 175 -20.75 -6.25 -13.81
N SER A 176 -19.46 -6.51 -13.60
CA SER A 176 -18.79 -7.74 -14.02
C SER A 176 -18.76 -8.76 -12.89
N GLY A 177 -19.45 -9.89 -13.07
CA GLY A 177 -19.45 -10.99 -12.09
C GLY A 177 -18.06 -11.50 -11.73
N THR A 178 -17.13 -11.48 -12.70
CA THR A 178 -15.71 -11.80 -12.46
C THR A 178 -15.06 -10.80 -11.51
N ILE A 179 -15.27 -9.50 -11.71
CA ILE A 179 -14.70 -8.46 -10.84
C ILE A 179 -15.32 -8.52 -9.45
N GLN A 180 -16.63 -8.76 -9.35
CA GLN A 180 -17.31 -8.96 -8.07
C GLN A 180 -16.70 -10.15 -7.31
N ALA A 181 -16.51 -11.28 -7.99
CA ALA A 181 -15.90 -12.47 -7.41
C ALA A 181 -14.43 -12.25 -6.99
N CYS A 182 -13.64 -11.57 -7.81
CA CYS A 182 -12.28 -11.14 -7.47
C CYS A 182 -12.29 -10.22 -6.23
N ALA A 183 -13.15 -9.20 -6.21
CA ALA A 183 -13.25 -8.24 -5.11
C ALA A 183 -13.65 -8.93 -3.79
N LYS A 184 -14.62 -9.84 -3.84
CA LYS A 184 -15.03 -10.67 -2.69
C LYS A 184 -13.86 -11.51 -2.17
N SER A 185 -13.12 -12.14 -3.07
CA SER A 185 -11.96 -12.98 -2.72
C SER A 185 -10.81 -12.15 -2.14
N VAL A 186 -10.56 -10.97 -2.70
CA VAL A 186 -9.59 -10.00 -2.18
C VAL A 186 -9.98 -9.51 -0.79
N LEU A 187 -11.25 -9.21 -0.54
CA LEU A 187 -11.74 -8.83 0.79
C LEU A 187 -11.49 -9.95 1.81
N ALA A 188 -11.86 -11.19 1.48
CA ALA A 188 -11.62 -12.33 2.36
C ALA A 188 -10.11 -12.50 2.63
N GLN A 189 -9.27 -12.37 1.61
CA GLN A 189 -7.82 -12.47 1.75
C GLN A 189 -7.23 -11.34 2.62
N ILE A 190 -7.68 -10.10 2.43
CA ILE A 190 -7.26 -8.95 3.27
C ILE A 190 -7.62 -9.19 4.73
N MET A 191 -8.85 -9.66 5.00
CA MET A 191 -9.28 -9.96 6.36
C MET A 191 -8.45 -11.07 6.98
N LEU A 192 -8.20 -12.16 6.25
CA LEU A 192 -7.34 -13.24 6.72
C LEU A 192 -5.94 -12.73 7.07
N ILE A 193 -5.34 -11.89 6.21
CA ILE A 193 -4.04 -11.28 6.48
C ILE A 193 -4.05 -10.45 7.77
N VAL A 194 -5.02 -9.56 7.93
CA VAL A 194 -5.11 -8.68 9.08
C VAL A 194 -5.32 -9.47 10.37
N PHE A 195 -6.22 -10.45 10.39
CA PHE A 195 -6.51 -11.24 11.58
C PHE A 195 -5.36 -12.17 11.96
N THR A 196 -4.75 -12.87 11.01
CA THR A 196 -3.59 -13.73 11.31
C THR A 196 -2.41 -12.92 11.85
N ARG A 197 -2.13 -11.74 11.29
CA ARG A 197 -1.07 -10.85 11.82
C ARG A 197 -1.37 -10.34 13.23
N ALA A 198 -2.64 -10.08 13.53
CA ALA A 198 -3.07 -9.62 14.84
C ALA A 198 -3.05 -10.75 15.89
N GLU A 199 -3.37 -11.99 15.48
CA GLU A 199 -3.34 -13.18 16.34
C GLU A 199 -1.91 -13.57 16.69
N GLU A 200 -1.01 -13.58 15.71
CA GLU A 200 0.41 -13.94 15.87
C GLU A 200 1.28 -12.77 16.35
N ASP A 201 0.71 -11.58 16.48
CA ASP A 201 1.43 -10.33 16.78
C ASP A 201 2.69 -10.15 15.92
N SER A 202 2.58 -10.47 14.63
CA SER A 202 3.71 -10.52 13.69
C SER A 202 3.30 -10.07 12.29
N MET A 203 4.18 -9.33 11.61
CA MET A 203 4.01 -9.01 10.18
C MET A 203 4.46 -10.15 9.26
N ASP A 204 5.37 -10.98 9.74
CA ASP A 204 5.96 -12.11 9.02
C ASP A 204 5.19 -13.38 9.39
N VAL A 205 4.08 -13.59 8.69
CA VAL A 205 3.16 -14.71 8.89
C VAL A 205 2.94 -15.41 7.56
N SER A 206 2.92 -16.74 7.60
CA SER A 206 2.65 -17.56 6.41
C SER A 206 1.15 -17.63 6.16
N ILE A 207 0.69 -17.04 5.07
CA ILE A 207 -0.74 -16.96 4.74
C ILE A 207 -0.97 -17.56 3.36
N LYS A 208 -1.83 -18.59 3.32
CA LYS A 208 -2.24 -19.21 2.06
C LYS A 208 -3.31 -18.36 1.36
N ALA A 209 -3.33 -18.45 0.03
CA ALA A 209 -4.41 -17.88 -0.75
C ALA A 209 -5.75 -18.55 -0.37
N VAL A 210 -6.80 -17.75 -0.22
CA VAL A 210 -8.15 -18.24 0.03
C VAL A 210 -8.64 -19.10 -1.14
N SER A 211 -9.44 -20.13 -0.83
CA SER A 211 -10.14 -20.94 -1.83
C SER A 211 -11.35 -20.14 -2.32
N VAL A 212 -11.32 -19.72 -3.59
CA VAL A 212 -12.42 -18.97 -4.20
C VAL A 212 -13.68 -19.83 -4.32
N ASN A 213 -13.51 -21.14 -4.49
CA ASN A 213 -14.63 -22.09 -4.53
C ASN A 213 -15.46 -22.03 -3.24
N GLU A 214 -14.81 -22.20 -2.09
CA GLU A 214 -15.46 -22.17 -0.77
C GLU A 214 -16.16 -20.83 -0.48
N LEU A 215 -15.62 -19.73 -1.02
CA LEU A 215 -16.16 -18.38 -0.80
C LEU A 215 -17.38 -18.06 -1.69
N LEU A 216 -17.46 -18.66 -2.87
CA LEU A 216 -18.49 -18.37 -3.87
C LEU A 216 -19.69 -19.33 -3.83
N GLU A 217 -19.63 -20.42 -3.05
CA GLU A 217 -20.71 -21.41 -2.87
C GLU A 217 -22.09 -20.82 -2.50
N PHE A 218 -22.17 -19.54 -2.12
CA PHE A 218 -23.39 -18.85 -1.72
C PHE A 218 -23.90 -17.76 -2.69
N THR A 219 -23.29 -17.56 -3.87
CA THR A 219 -23.62 -16.41 -4.75
C THR A 219 -24.08 -16.85 -6.15
N ASP A 220 -25.38 -16.71 -6.41
CA ASP A 220 -26.16 -16.68 -7.67
C ASP A 220 -25.80 -17.60 -8.87
N LYS A 221 -26.77 -18.46 -9.21
CA LYS A 221 -26.80 -19.54 -10.22
C LYS A 221 -26.77 -19.10 -11.70
N ASN A 222 -26.05 -18.06 -12.07
CA ASN A 222 -25.91 -17.72 -13.49
C ASN A 222 -24.53 -17.15 -13.73
N LEU A 223 -23.63 -17.99 -14.25
CA LEU A 223 -22.52 -17.70 -15.17
C LEU A 223 -21.72 -19.01 -15.35
N ASN A 224 -20.76 -19.03 -16.27
CA ASN A 224 -19.83 -20.15 -16.51
C ASN A 224 -18.91 -20.36 -15.27
N GLU A 225 -19.47 -20.94 -14.20
CA GLU A 225 -18.91 -21.01 -12.83
C GLU A 225 -17.46 -21.49 -12.81
N GLY A 226 -17.14 -22.56 -13.55
CA GLY A 226 -15.78 -23.12 -13.55
C GLY A 226 -14.69 -22.17 -14.07
N SER A 227 -14.98 -21.42 -15.14
CA SER A 227 -14.01 -20.46 -15.69
C SER A 227 -13.87 -19.22 -14.81
N LEU A 228 -14.97 -18.74 -14.24
CA LEU A 228 -14.96 -17.61 -13.32
C LEU A 228 -14.17 -17.95 -12.05
N LEU A 229 -14.43 -19.10 -11.43
CA LEU A 229 -13.70 -19.57 -10.26
C LEU A 229 -12.20 -19.69 -10.56
N TYR A 230 -11.85 -20.30 -11.69
CA TYR A 230 -10.45 -20.45 -12.11
C TYR A 230 -9.75 -19.10 -12.29
N ASN A 231 -10.37 -18.16 -13.01
CA ASN A 231 -9.79 -16.84 -13.25
C ASN A 231 -9.61 -16.05 -11.95
N CYS A 232 -10.61 -16.09 -11.05
CA CYS A 232 -10.55 -15.42 -9.76
C CYS A 232 -9.51 -16.04 -8.83
N GLN A 233 -9.42 -17.38 -8.80
CA GLN A 233 -8.41 -18.08 -8.02
C GLN A 233 -7.01 -17.76 -8.51
N ASN A 234 -6.80 -17.71 -9.83
CA ASN A 234 -5.53 -17.29 -10.41
C ASN A 234 -5.18 -15.86 -10.03
N PHE A 235 -6.14 -14.94 -10.08
CA PHE A 235 -5.93 -13.54 -9.70
C PHE A 235 -5.43 -13.42 -8.26
N VAL A 236 -6.11 -14.05 -7.29
CA VAL A 236 -5.70 -13.99 -5.88
C VAL A 236 -4.34 -14.69 -5.69
N SER A 237 -4.17 -15.89 -6.25
CA SER A 237 -2.92 -16.65 -6.14
C SER A 237 -1.74 -15.88 -6.76
N GLU A 238 -1.93 -15.20 -7.87
CA GLU A 238 -0.89 -14.39 -8.50
C GLU A 238 -0.41 -13.29 -7.55
N VAL A 239 -1.34 -12.54 -6.93
CA VAL A 239 -0.99 -11.47 -5.99
C VAL A 239 -0.35 -12.01 -4.72
N MET A 240 -0.85 -13.14 -4.21
CA MET A 240 -0.32 -13.78 -3.00
C MET A 240 1.10 -14.33 -3.23
N ASN A 241 1.39 -14.83 -4.43
CA ASN A 241 2.70 -15.36 -4.80
C ASN A 241 3.61 -14.31 -5.48
N ALA A 242 3.15 -13.07 -5.65
CA ALA A 242 3.92 -12.02 -6.31
C ALA A 242 5.18 -11.72 -5.49
N SER A 243 6.32 -12.15 -6.03
CA SER A 243 7.69 -12.02 -5.52
C SER A 243 7.84 -11.18 -4.25
N GLU A 244 7.98 -11.85 -3.11
CA GLU A 244 8.54 -11.28 -1.88
C GLU A 244 9.97 -10.84 -2.18
N GLY A 245 10.16 -9.55 -2.46
CA GLY A 245 11.45 -9.03 -2.87
C GLY A 245 12.48 -9.11 -1.75
N VAL A 246 13.53 -9.90 -2.01
CA VAL A 246 14.85 -9.91 -1.38
C VAL A 246 14.94 -10.69 -0.04
N PRO A 247 15.70 -11.81 0.01
CA PRO A 247 15.97 -12.61 1.22
C PRO A 247 16.64 -11.87 2.39
N ASP A 248 17.10 -10.62 2.21
CA ASP A 248 17.95 -9.89 3.16
C ASP A 248 17.20 -8.96 4.12
N LEU A 249 15.87 -8.98 4.12
CA LEU A 249 15.07 -8.18 5.07
C LEU A 249 14.92 -8.81 6.46
N LYS A 250 15.63 -9.91 6.75
CA LYS A 250 15.77 -10.43 8.12
C LYS A 250 16.41 -9.43 9.09
N LEU A 251 16.97 -8.32 8.61
CA LEU A 251 17.41 -7.20 9.43
C LEU A 251 17.04 -5.86 8.76
N SER A 252 15.93 -5.24 9.16
CA SER A 252 15.90 -3.79 9.45
C SER A 252 14.59 -3.39 10.12
N GLN A 253 14.69 -3.31 11.45
CA GLN A 253 13.76 -2.81 12.46
C GLN A 253 12.51 -3.65 12.78
N PRO A 254 12.34 -4.05 14.07
CA PRO A 254 11.03 -4.45 14.54
C PRO A 254 10.15 -3.21 14.47
N ILE A 255 8.98 -3.33 13.85
CA ILE A 255 7.84 -2.57 14.33
C ILE A 255 7.81 -2.86 15.82
N THR A 256 8.10 -1.86 16.65
CA THR A 256 8.16 -2.06 18.10
C THR A 256 6.86 -2.72 18.53
N VAL A 257 6.93 -3.77 19.35
CA VAL A 257 5.77 -4.57 19.83
C VAL A 257 4.58 -3.69 20.30
N HIS A 258 4.86 -2.47 20.74
CA HIS A 258 3.85 -1.48 21.11
C HIS A 258 2.96 -0.98 19.96
N ASP A 259 3.40 -1.12 18.71
CA ASP A 259 2.75 -0.67 17.47
C ASP A 259 1.90 -1.75 16.79
N LEU A 260 1.71 -2.92 17.41
CA LEU A 260 0.82 -3.98 16.90
C LEU A 260 -0.45 -4.11 17.75
N ARG A 261 -0.43 -3.60 18.98
CA ARG A 261 -1.59 -3.57 19.88
C ARG A 261 -2.66 -2.61 19.34
N ASN A 262 -3.82 -3.14 18.95
CA ASN A 262 -5.04 -2.36 18.70
C ASN A 262 -5.80 -2.21 20.04
N GLY A 263 -6.17 -0.98 20.45
CA GLY A 263 -7.22 -0.79 21.45
C GLY A 263 -6.91 -0.01 22.73
N GLU A 264 -5.91 0.87 22.79
CA GLU A 264 -5.88 1.84 23.92
C GLU A 264 -6.84 3.00 23.64
N SER A 265 -8.11 2.78 24.00
CA SER A 265 -8.97 3.89 24.40
C SER A 265 -8.28 4.56 25.61
N LYS A 266 -7.88 5.83 25.46
CA LYS A 266 -7.42 6.64 26.58
C LYS A 266 -8.60 6.88 27.51
N LEU A 267 -8.85 5.93 28.41
CA LEU A 267 -9.65 6.19 29.59
C LEU A 267 -8.79 7.09 30.49
N SER A 268 -9.08 8.39 30.48
CA SER A 268 -8.51 9.33 31.44
C SER A 268 -8.92 8.88 32.85
N LYS A 269 -8.03 8.18 33.55
CA LYS A 269 -8.13 7.99 34.99
C LYS A 269 -7.62 9.27 35.64
N GLY A 270 -8.56 10.05 36.16
CA GLY A 270 -8.28 11.02 37.20
C GLY A 270 -7.72 10.33 38.45
N GLY A 271 -6.90 11.07 39.19
CA GLY A 271 -6.20 10.65 40.40
C GLY A 271 -4.84 11.34 40.47
N GLN A 272 -4.82 12.58 40.96
CA GLN A 272 -4.41 12.94 42.33
C GLN A 272 -2.90 12.94 42.53
N ASN A 273 -2.37 14.15 42.75
CA ASN A 273 -1.12 14.53 43.44
C ASN A 273 -0.86 16.00 43.07
N LYS A 274 -0.62 16.97 43.94
CA LYS A 274 -0.26 17.06 45.37
C LYS A 274 -0.59 18.49 45.80
N GLU A 275 -0.81 18.72 47.08
CA GLU A 275 -0.20 19.86 47.79
C GLU A 275 -0.41 19.63 49.30
N VAL A 276 0.69 19.28 49.96
CA VAL A 276 0.87 19.39 51.41
C VAL A 276 2.15 20.19 51.56
N GLU A 277 2.03 21.44 51.97
CA GLU A 277 3.04 22.12 52.77
C GLU A 277 2.34 22.76 53.97
N GLU A 278 2.87 22.39 55.13
CA GLU A 278 2.70 22.96 56.48
C GLU A 278 3.03 24.48 56.45
N GLU A 279 2.60 25.37 57.34
CA GLU A 279 2.46 25.31 58.79
C GLU A 279 1.87 26.67 59.26
N GLU A 280 1.01 26.68 60.29
CA GLU A 280 1.15 27.53 61.50
C GLU A 280 -0.20 27.72 62.22
N MET A 281 -0.23 27.16 63.44
CA MET A 281 -1.18 27.43 64.51
C MET A 281 -1.06 28.87 65.00
N LYS A 282 -2.19 29.57 65.12
CA LYS A 282 -2.40 30.53 66.22
C LYS A 282 -3.82 30.40 66.77
N GLU A 283 -3.87 29.91 68.01
CA GLU A 283 -5.01 30.06 68.93
C GLU A 283 -5.23 31.55 69.28
N GLY A 284 -6.47 31.90 69.63
CA GLY A 284 -6.73 32.87 70.69
C GLY A 284 -7.71 34.00 70.40
N ALA A 285 -8.88 33.89 71.05
CA ALA A 285 -9.65 34.95 71.72
C ALA A 285 -10.18 36.14 70.90
N GLU A 286 -11.48 36.16 70.62
CA GLU A 286 -12.58 36.84 71.35
C GLU A 286 -13.89 36.74 70.56
#